data_AF-X1AFC5-F1
#
_entry.id   AF-X1AFC5-F1
#
_cell.length_a   1.000
_cell.length_b   1.000
_cell.length_c   1.000
_cell.angle_alpha   90.00
_cell.angle_beta   90.00
_cell.angle_gamma   90.00
#
_symmetry.space_group_name_H-M   'P 1'
#
loop_
_entity.id
_entity.type
_entity.pdbx_description
1 polymer ?
#
loop_
_entity_poly.entity_id
_entity_poly.type
_entity_poly.pdbx_seq_one_letter_code
_entity_poly.pdbx_strand_id
1 'polypeptide(L)'
;MKEEALGELQRTLGLRDLPFRIEAFDVSNISGILATGSLVVFKGGEPEKNEYRRFRIKRTGGVDDYAMMAEVVERRYRRLLKERKILPDLILVDGGKGQLSITLKVLRKLKIELPVAALAKEYEHLFIPG
;
A
#
# COMPACT_ATOMS: atom_id res chain seq x y z
N MET A 1 -6.52 -9.29 -21.67
CA MET A 1 -6.63 -9.80 -20.29
C MET A 1 -5.88 -8.94 -19.26
N LYS A 2 -4.54 -9.02 -19.08
CA LYS A 2 -3.87 -8.26 -17.99
C LYS A 2 -3.74 -6.77 -18.26
N GLU A 3 -3.38 -6.39 -19.49
CA GLU A 3 -3.31 -4.98 -19.91
C GLU A 3 -4.69 -4.31 -19.90
N GLU A 4 -5.73 -5.08 -20.23
CA GLU A 4 -7.13 -4.65 -20.17
C GLU A 4 -7.59 -4.40 -18.74
N ALA A 5 -7.23 -5.29 -17.80
CA ALA A 5 -7.49 -5.11 -16.37
C ALA A 5 -6.74 -3.90 -15.77
N LEU A 6 -5.49 -3.66 -16.20
CA LEU A 6 -4.77 -2.44 -15.81
C LEU A 6 -5.44 -1.18 -16.36
N GLY A 7 -5.93 -1.23 -17.61
CA GLY A 7 -6.67 -0.13 -18.21
C GLY A 7 -8.00 0.13 -17.50
N GLU A 8 -8.69 -0.91 -17.04
CA GLU A 8 -9.88 -0.77 -16.21
C GLU A 8 -9.54 -0.16 -14.85
N LEU A 9 -8.49 -0.64 -14.19
CA LEU A 9 -8.00 -0.08 -12.93
C LEU A 9 -7.65 1.42 -13.07
N GLN A 10 -6.95 1.79 -14.14
CA GLN A 10 -6.63 3.18 -14.45
C GLN A 10 -7.90 4.04 -14.54
N ARG A 11 -8.90 3.58 -15.30
CA ARG A 11 -10.17 4.30 -15.49
C ARG A 11 -10.95 4.41 -14.18
N THR A 12 -11.10 3.30 -13.47
CA THR A 12 -11.86 3.24 -12.21
C THR A 12 -11.26 4.15 -11.14
N LEU A 13 -9.93 4.25 -11.10
CA LEU A 13 -9.22 5.10 -10.14
C LEU A 13 -8.95 6.53 -10.64
N GLY A 14 -9.32 6.86 -11.88
CA GLY A 14 -9.05 8.16 -12.47
C GLY A 14 -7.55 8.49 -12.59
N LEU A 15 -6.70 7.48 -12.80
CA LEU A 15 -5.25 7.66 -12.88
C LEU A 15 -4.87 8.30 -14.22
N ARG A 16 -3.95 9.27 -14.16
CA ARG A 16 -3.42 9.94 -15.35
C ARG A 16 -2.75 8.96 -16.31
N ASP A 17 -1.95 8.06 -15.77
CA ASP A 17 -1.13 7.10 -16.51
C ASP A 17 -1.49 5.66 -16.10
N LEU A 18 -1.23 4.70 -17.00
CA LEU A 18 -1.43 3.28 -16.73
C LEU A 18 -0.48 2.83 -15.59
N PRO A 19 -0.99 2.27 -14.47
CA PRO A 19 -0.13 1.94 -13.33
C PRO A 19 0.69 0.68 -13.64
N PHE A 20 1.95 0.86 -14.07
CA PHE A 20 2.81 -0.26 -14.41
C PHE A 20 3.32 -0.98 -13.17
N ARG A 21 3.78 -0.24 -12.15
CA ARG A 21 4.27 -0.76 -10.88
C ARG A 21 3.28 -0.44 -9.75
N ILE A 22 2.69 -1.49 -9.17
CA ILE A 22 1.72 -1.37 -8.08
C ILE A 22 2.32 -1.99 -6.82
N GLU A 23 2.26 -1.26 -5.70
CA GLU A 23 2.66 -1.77 -4.38
C GLU A 23 1.41 -1.89 -3.50
N ALA A 24 1.11 -3.11 -3.04
CA ALA A 24 -0.03 -3.35 -2.14
C ALA A 24 0.44 -3.76 -0.74
N PHE A 25 -0.15 -3.16 0.28
CA PHE A 25 0.17 -3.39 1.68
C PHE A 25 -0.97 -4.06 2.42
N ASP A 26 -0.64 -5.02 3.27
CA ASP A 26 -1.54 -5.62 4.25
C ASP A 26 -0.85 -5.65 5.63
N VAL A 27 -1.62 -5.47 6.69
CA VAL A 27 -1.16 -5.61 8.07
C VAL A 27 -2.04 -6.62 8.79
N SER A 28 -1.37 -7.56 9.45
CA SER A 28 -2.02 -8.63 10.20
C SER A 28 -1.45 -8.69 11.61
N ASN A 29 -2.34 -8.92 12.56
CA ASN A 29 -1.97 -9.19 13.93
C ASN A 29 -2.37 -10.62 14.31
N ILE A 30 -1.37 -11.49 14.51
CA ILE A 30 -1.62 -12.87 14.90
C ILE A 30 -1.56 -12.95 16.43
N SER A 31 -2.75 -13.04 17.03
CA SER A 31 -2.99 -13.47 18.41
C SER A 31 -2.07 -12.84 19.48
N GLY A 32 -1.71 -11.57 19.32
CA GLY A 32 -0.97 -10.78 20.33
C GLY A 32 0.54 -11.04 20.43
N ILE A 33 1.12 -11.95 19.63
CA ILE A 33 2.53 -12.35 19.79
C ILE A 33 3.43 -11.68 18.74
N LEU A 34 2.98 -11.52 17.49
CA LEU A 34 3.76 -10.88 16.42
C LEU A 34 2.86 -10.17 15.40
N ALA A 35 2.83 -8.84 15.44
CA ALA A 35 2.27 -8.03 14.38
C ALA A 35 3.21 -8.04 13.15
N THR A 36 2.65 -8.27 11.97
CA THR A 36 3.41 -8.26 10.71
C THR A 36 2.74 -7.44 9.63
N GLY A 37 3.54 -6.71 8.86
CA GLY A 37 3.13 -6.10 7.60
C GLY A 37 3.66 -6.89 6.41
N SER A 38 2.91 -6.92 5.32
CA SER A 38 3.34 -7.48 4.05
C SER A 38 3.23 -6.44 2.94
N LEU A 39 4.17 -6.50 2.00
CA LEU A 39 4.17 -5.74 0.76
C LEU A 39 4.25 -6.75 -0.38
N VAL A 40 3.28 -6.69 -1.28
CA VAL A 40 3.31 -7.38 -2.56
C VAL A 40 3.49 -6.37 -3.68
N VAL A 41 4.17 -6.76 -4.74
CA VAL A 41 4.51 -5.89 -5.86
C VAL A 41 3.98 -6.51 -7.14
N PHE A 42 3.31 -5.72 -7.95
CA PHE A 42 2.93 -6.09 -9.32
C PHE A 42 3.68 -5.19 -10.31
N LYS A 43 4.08 -5.76 -11.45
CA LYS A 43 4.64 -5.06 -12.60
C LYS A 43 3.94 -5.50 -13.87
N GLY A 44 3.39 -4.58 -14.66
CA GLY A 44 2.67 -4.92 -15.89
C GLY A 44 1.51 -5.89 -15.65
N GLY A 45 0.88 -5.85 -14.47
CA GLY A 45 -0.21 -6.75 -14.10
C GLY A 45 0.23 -8.14 -13.63
N GLU A 46 1.53 -8.38 -13.49
CA GLU A 46 2.11 -9.65 -13.03
C GLU A 46 2.72 -9.53 -11.62
N PRO A 47 2.57 -10.55 -10.77
CA PRO A 47 3.26 -10.60 -9.48
C PRO A 47 4.79 -10.59 -9.61
N GLU A 48 5.46 -9.59 -9.04
CA GLU A 48 6.92 -9.51 -8.92
C GLU A 48 7.36 -10.05 -7.56
N LYS A 49 7.39 -11.38 -7.42
CA LYS A 49 7.64 -12.08 -6.15
C LYS A 49 8.99 -11.74 -5.52
N ASN A 50 10.01 -11.44 -6.34
CA ASN A 50 11.35 -11.09 -5.86
C ASN A 50 11.37 -9.75 -5.07
N GLU A 51 10.35 -8.92 -5.27
CA GLU A 51 10.21 -7.64 -4.60
C GLU A 51 9.27 -7.66 -3.40
N TYR A 52 8.68 -8.82 -3.09
CA TYR A 52 7.83 -8.95 -1.91
C TYR A 52 8.64 -8.70 -0.64
N ARG A 53 8.04 -8.03 0.34
CA ARG A 53 8.70 -7.76 1.62
C ARG A 53 7.76 -8.09 2.77
N ARG A 54 8.32 -8.66 3.82
CA ARG A 54 7.65 -8.84 5.11
C ARG A 54 8.30 -7.94 6.14
N PHE A 55 7.49 -7.27 6.93
CA PHE A 55 7.90 -6.33 7.96
C PHE A 55 7.48 -6.90 9.31
N ARG A 56 8.46 -7.18 10.16
CA ARG A 56 8.19 -7.33 11.59
C ARG A 56 7.91 -5.95 12.16
N ILE A 57 6.72 -5.77 12.74
CA ILE A 57 6.31 -4.51 13.36
C ILE A 57 6.98 -4.41 14.72
N LYS A 58 7.56 -3.24 15.01
CA LYS A 58 8.38 -3.01 16.22
C LYS A 58 7.62 -2.33 17.35
N ARG A 59 6.46 -1.73 17.07
CA ARG A 59 5.66 -1.04 18.09
C ARG A 59 5.18 -1.99 19.19
N THR A 60 5.27 -1.50 20.41
CA THR A 60 4.74 -2.11 21.64
C THR A 60 3.59 -1.22 22.13
N GLY A 61 2.39 -1.77 22.37
CA GLY A 61 1.25 -0.97 22.84
C GLY A 61 -0.16 -1.50 22.55
N GLY A 62 -0.30 -2.68 21.93
CA GLY A 62 -1.60 -3.28 21.61
C GLY A 62 -1.89 -3.34 20.12
N VAL A 63 -3.12 -3.72 19.77
CA VAL A 63 -3.59 -3.88 18.39
C VAL A 63 -4.03 -2.52 17.85
N ASP A 64 -3.14 -1.82 17.16
CA ASP A 64 -3.46 -0.58 16.43
C ASP A 64 -3.04 -0.72 14.97
N ASP A 65 -3.94 -1.25 14.14
CA ASP A 65 -3.70 -1.54 12.73
C ASP A 65 -3.33 -0.26 11.94
N TYR A 66 -3.81 0.91 12.36
CA TYR A 66 -3.44 2.17 11.72
C TYR A 66 -1.99 2.53 12.01
N ALA A 67 -1.55 2.40 13.26
CA ALA A 67 -0.15 2.62 13.62
C ALA A 67 0.79 1.59 12.97
N MET A 68 0.33 0.34 12.82
CA MET A 68 1.03 -0.72 12.10
C MET A 68 1.22 -0.38 10.62
N MET A 69 0.13 0.00 9.93
CA MET A 69 0.17 0.41 8.52
C MET A 69 1.10 1.62 8.34
N ALA A 70 0.99 2.62 9.22
CA ALA A 70 1.84 3.80 9.20
C ALA A 70 3.34 3.43 9.29
N GLU A 71 3.70 2.53 10.20
CA GLU A 71 5.08 2.09 10.37
C GLU A 71 5.61 1.41 9.09
N VAL A 72 4.84 0.51 8.50
CA VAL A 72 5.23 -0.28 7.32
C VAL A 72 5.43 0.65 6.11
N VAL A 73 4.45 1.50 5.82
CA VAL A 73 4.49 2.49 4.74
C VAL A 73 5.67 3.45 4.94
N GLU A 74 5.84 4.00 6.14
CA GLU A 74 6.91 4.96 6.43
C GLU A 74 8.29 4.32 6.23
N ARG A 75 8.49 3.09 6.72
CA ARG A 75 9.74 2.34 6.54
C ARG A 75 10.03 2.03 5.08
N ARG A 76 9.02 1.63 4.30
CA ARG A 76 9.18 1.31 2.88
C ARG A 76 9.62 2.55 2.10
N TYR A 77 8.88 3.65 2.22
CA TYR A 77 9.13 4.82 1.39
C TYR A 77 10.34 5.63 1.85
N ARG A 78 10.64 5.71 3.16
CA ARG A 78 11.93 6.28 3.61
C ARG A 78 13.12 5.54 3.02
N ARG A 79 13.06 4.21 2.94
CA ARG A 79 14.14 3.41 2.36
C ARG A 79 14.27 3.67 0.86
N LEU A 80 13.16 3.71 0.12
CA LEU A 80 13.17 4.03 -1.31
C LEU A 80 13.78 5.40 -1.59
N LEU A 81 13.37 6.43 -0.85
CA LEU A 81 13.93 7.78 -0.96
C LEU A 81 15.43 7.80 -0.64
N LYS A 82 15.85 7.15 0.46
CA LYS A 82 17.26 7.07 0.87
C LYS A 82 18.12 6.38 -0.18
N GLU A 83 17.62 5.27 -0.75
CA GLU A 83 18.32 4.49 -1.78
C GLU A 83 18.14 5.05 -3.20
N ARG A 84 17.42 6.19 -3.35
CA ARG A 84 17.07 6.80 -4.65
C ARG A 84 16.46 5.80 -5.64
N LYS A 85 15.61 4.92 -5.13
CA LYS A 85 14.90 3.91 -5.93
C LYS A 85 13.57 4.46 -6.44
N ILE A 86 13.12 3.85 -7.54
CA ILE A 86 11.87 4.20 -8.22
C ILE A 86 10.68 3.97 -7.27
N LEU A 87 9.77 4.94 -7.24
CA LEU A 87 8.50 4.86 -6.52
C LEU A 87 7.46 4.10 -7.37
N PRO A 88 6.44 3.46 -6.75
CA PRO A 88 5.36 2.84 -7.52
C PRO A 88 4.46 3.88 -8.18
N ASP A 89 3.72 3.47 -9.19
CA ASP A 89 2.73 4.30 -9.88
C ASP A 89 1.39 4.32 -9.12
N LEU A 90 1.14 3.28 -8.31
CA LEU A 90 -0.06 3.15 -7.48
C LEU A 90 0.26 2.41 -6.18
N ILE A 91 -0.32 2.90 -5.09
CA ILE A 91 -0.30 2.25 -3.78
C ILE A 91 -1.69 1.69 -3.49
N LEU A 92 -1.77 0.41 -3.16
CA LEU A 92 -2.98 -0.22 -2.65
C LEU A 92 -2.81 -0.55 -1.17
N VAL A 93 -3.86 -0.34 -0.37
CA VAL A 93 -3.87 -0.77 1.02
C VAL A 93 -5.07 -1.67 1.29
N ASP A 94 -4.82 -2.82 1.91
CA ASP A 94 -5.86 -3.72 2.39
C ASP A 94 -6.44 -3.14 3.69
N GLY A 95 -7.64 -2.59 3.60
CA GLY A 95 -8.29 -1.87 4.67
C GLY A 95 -9.28 -0.79 4.20
N GLY A 96 -10.00 -0.20 5.14
CA GLY A 96 -10.98 0.83 4.86
C GLY A 96 -10.40 2.25 4.83
N LYS A 97 -11.29 3.23 4.97
CA LYS A 97 -10.96 4.67 4.99
C LYS A 97 -9.89 5.05 6.03
N GLY A 98 -9.83 4.35 7.16
CA GLY A 98 -8.82 4.59 8.19
C GLY A 98 -7.40 4.28 7.70
N GLN A 99 -7.22 3.11 7.07
CA GLN A 99 -5.95 2.69 6.46
C GLN A 99 -5.55 3.60 5.29
N LEU A 100 -6.51 4.05 4.48
CA LEU A 100 -6.26 5.04 3.43
C LEU A 100 -5.75 6.36 4.03
N SER A 101 -6.47 6.90 5.00
CA SER A 101 -6.18 8.19 5.64
C SER A 101 -4.79 8.20 6.29
N ILE A 102 -4.44 7.14 7.03
CA ILE A 102 -3.13 7.07 7.67
C ILE A 102 -1.99 6.94 6.64
N THR A 103 -2.21 6.21 5.54
CA THR A 103 -1.23 6.07 4.45
C THR A 103 -0.96 7.42 3.78
N LEU A 104 -2.01 8.17 3.44
CA LEU A 104 -1.90 9.52 2.90
C LEU A 104 -1.14 10.46 3.85
N LYS A 105 -1.42 10.38 5.16
CA LYS A 105 -0.73 11.18 6.18
C LYS A 105 0.78 10.89 6.20
N VAL A 106 1.17 9.62 6.09
CA VAL A 106 2.58 9.22 6.03
C VAL A 106 3.25 9.72 4.75
N LEU A 107 2.63 9.52 3.58
CA LEU A 107 3.17 9.99 2.30
C LEU A 107 3.37 11.51 2.29
N ARG A 108 2.39 12.27 2.81
CA ARG A 108 2.49 13.72 2.97
C ARG A 108 3.67 14.13 3.85
N LYS A 109 3.89 13.44 4.98
CA LYS A 109 5.06 13.67 5.85
C LYS A 109 6.39 13.42 5.13
N LEU A 110 6.41 12.47 4.20
CA LEU A 110 7.57 12.15 3.36
C LEU A 110 7.67 13.01 2.09
N LYS A 111 6.73 13.94 1.87
CA LYS A 111 6.61 14.76 0.65
C LYS A 111 6.54 13.91 -0.63
N ILE A 112 5.82 12.79 -0.56
CA ILE A 112 5.53 11.92 -1.70
C ILE A 112 4.09 12.17 -2.14
N GLU A 113 3.90 12.46 -3.43
CA GLU A 113 2.60 12.59 -4.07
C GLU A 113 2.43 11.43 -5.04
N LEU A 114 1.60 10.45 -4.67
CA LEU A 114 1.30 9.27 -5.45
C LEU A 114 -0.18 8.90 -5.31
N PRO A 115 -0.79 8.29 -6.33
CA PRO A 115 -2.10 7.68 -6.19
C PRO A 115 -2.13 6.59 -5.11
N VAL A 116 -3.17 6.62 -4.27
CA VAL A 116 -3.41 5.61 -3.23
C VAL A 116 -4.88 5.20 -3.28
N ALA A 117 -5.17 3.92 -3.24
CA ALA A 117 -6.51 3.39 -3.08
C ALA A 117 -6.56 2.34 -1.97
N ALA A 118 -7.75 2.14 -1.38
CA ALA A 118 -7.96 1.17 -0.32
C ALA A 118 -9.12 0.22 -0.63
N LEU A 119 -8.94 -1.06 -0.27
CA LEU A 119 -9.91 -2.14 -0.48
C LEU A 119 -10.49 -2.59 0.87
N ALA A 120 -11.79 -2.41 1.11
CA ALA A 120 -12.43 -2.85 2.35
C ALA A 120 -13.01 -4.27 2.26
N LYS A 121 -12.81 -5.04 3.34
CA LYS A 121 -13.11 -6.48 3.43
C LYS A 121 -14.59 -6.86 3.49
N GLU A 122 -15.49 -5.99 3.98
CA GLU A 122 -16.90 -6.40 4.18
C GLU A 122 -17.76 -6.36 2.92
N TYR A 123 -17.39 -5.58 1.88
CA TYR A 123 -18.17 -5.44 0.65
C TYR A 123 -17.34 -5.11 -0.61
N GLU A 124 -16.03 -5.36 -0.62
CA GLU A 124 -15.09 -4.98 -1.71
C GLU A 124 -15.16 -3.49 -2.12
N HIS A 125 -15.61 -2.62 -1.22
CA HIS A 125 -15.71 -1.19 -1.50
C HIS A 125 -14.32 -0.58 -1.74
N LEU A 126 -14.16 0.04 -2.90
CA LEU A 126 -12.97 0.80 -3.28
C LEU A 126 -13.07 2.23 -2.76
N PHE A 127 -12.08 2.66 -1.97
CA PHE A 127 -11.98 4.04 -1.52
C PHE A 127 -10.88 4.78 -2.27
N ILE A 128 -11.26 5.91 -2.87
CA ILE A 128 -10.38 6.82 -3.61
C ILE A 128 -10.32 8.15 -2.83
N PRO A 129 -9.15 8.81 -2.69
CA PRO A 129 -9.05 10.13 -2.07
C PRO A 129 -9.82 11.17 -2.89
N GLY A 130 -10.75 11.89 -2.23
CA GLY A 130 -11.62 12.90 -2.84
C GLY A 130 -12.77 13.23 -1.91
#